data_AF-A0A7C2N313-F1
#
_entry.id   AF-A0A7C2N313-F1
#
_cell.length_a   1.000
_cell.length_b   1.000
_cell.length_c   1.000
_cell.angle_alpha   90.00
_cell.angle_beta   90.00
_cell.angle_gamma   90.00
#
_symmetry.space_group_name_H-M   'P 1'
#
loop_
_entity.id
_entity.type
_entity.pdbx_description
1 polymer ?
#
loop_
_entity_poly.entity_id
_entity_poly.type
_entity_poly.pdbx_seq_one_letter_code
_entity_poly.pdbx_strand_id
1 'polypeptide(L)'
;MDSVQNLERNSATADIKAICRWIQKKLGVSQAETLIVPIYKDTNEYSPRYIVRRLAEKDAKLRVFFHFKDMNDYITLSTNGQLNVRDGQEELFKTWGISQFRDLNPQTIFQELENKIRKINVISFSDYMNHSFNSYSEFIKWLSEG
;
A
#
# COMPACT_ATOMS: atom_id res chain seq x y z
N MET A 1 -11.34 -3.03 -35.87
CA MET A 1 -11.74 -4.29 -35.21
C MET A 1 -11.82 -3.99 -33.71
N ASP A 2 -12.80 -3.17 -33.31
CA ASP A 2 -12.79 -2.47 -32.01
C ASP A 2 -14.11 -2.65 -31.23
N SER A 3 -14.88 -3.69 -31.59
CA SER A 3 -16.25 -3.85 -31.08
C SER A 3 -16.39 -4.90 -29.97
N VAL A 4 -15.34 -5.66 -29.65
CA VAL A 4 -15.40 -6.74 -28.65
C VAL A 4 -14.94 -6.27 -27.26
N GLN A 5 -13.97 -5.36 -27.17
CA GLN A 5 -13.44 -4.88 -25.88
C GLN A 5 -14.38 -3.89 -25.16
N ASN A 6 -15.37 -3.30 -25.85
CA ASN A 6 -16.35 -2.42 -25.24
C ASN A 6 -17.58 -3.15 -24.67
N LEU A 7 -17.83 -4.42 -25.03
CA LEU A 7 -18.94 -5.18 -24.44
C LEU A 7 -18.56 -5.77 -23.06
N GLU A 8 -17.31 -6.22 -22.87
CA GLU A 8 -16.90 -6.86 -21.62
C GLU A 8 -16.81 -5.88 -20.44
N ARG A 9 -16.31 -4.65 -20.67
CA ARG A 9 -16.30 -3.58 -19.64
C ARG A 9 -17.71 -3.16 -19.21
N ASN A 10 -18.68 -3.20 -20.13
CA ASN A 10 -20.06 -2.87 -19.82
C ASN A 10 -20.76 -3.96 -18.99
N SER A 11 -20.39 -5.24 -19.18
CA SER A 11 -20.94 -6.35 -18.38
C SER A 11 -20.45 -6.33 -16.93
N ALA A 12 -19.14 -6.15 -16.69
CA ALA A 12 -18.57 -6.09 -15.34
C ALA A 12 -19.10 -4.89 -14.54
N THR A 13 -19.35 -3.76 -15.20
CA THR A 13 -19.93 -2.56 -14.57
C THR A 13 -21.42 -2.75 -14.27
N ALA A 14 -22.14 -3.52 -15.08
CA ALA A 14 -23.53 -3.89 -14.83
C ALA A 14 -23.66 -4.85 -13.63
N ASP A 15 -22.73 -5.80 -13.50
CA ASP A 15 -22.69 -6.77 -12.40
C ASP A 15 -22.36 -6.12 -11.06
N ILE A 16 -21.38 -5.21 -11.02
CA ILE A 16 -21.07 -4.44 -9.80
C ILE A 16 -22.28 -3.61 -9.36
N LYS A 17 -22.99 -2.97 -10.31
CA LYS A 17 -24.22 -2.23 -10.00
C LYS A 17 -25.34 -3.13 -9.48
N ALA A 18 -25.48 -4.34 -10.00
CA ALA A 18 -26.47 -5.31 -9.53
C ALA A 18 -26.17 -5.77 -8.10
N ILE A 19 -24.90 -6.05 -7.79
CA ILE A 19 -24.44 -6.41 -6.44
C ILE A 19 -24.71 -5.27 -5.45
N CYS A 20 -24.35 -4.03 -5.79
CA CYS A 20 -24.61 -2.86 -4.95
C CYS A 20 -26.11 -2.67 -4.67
N ARG A 21 -26.98 -2.84 -5.67
CA ARG A 21 -28.44 -2.73 -5.50
C ARG A 21 -29.01 -3.82 -4.60
N TRP A 22 -28.49 -5.05 -4.69
CA TRP A 22 -28.94 -6.16 -3.84
C TRP A 22 -28.60 -5.90 -2.36
N ILE A 23 -27.39 -5.42 -2.07
CA ILE A 23 -26.95 -5.05 -0.72
C ILE A 23 -27.83 -3.94 -0.15
N GLN A 24 -28.10 -2.90 -0.94
CA GLN A 24 -28.95 -1.77 -0.55
C GLN A 24 -30.37 -2.20 -0.15
N LYS A 25 -30.98 -3.10 -0.94
CA LYS A 25 -32.32 -3.61 -0.66
C LYS A 25 -32.38 -4.48 0.60
N LYS A 26 -31.31 -5.22 0.91
CA LYS A 26 -31.23 -6.06 2.11
C LYS A 26 -30.96 -5.26 3.38
N LEU A 27 -30.24 -4.16 3.28
CA LEU A 27 -29.84 -3.33 4.43
C LEU A 27 -30.73 -2.10 4.65
N GLY A 28 -31.70 -1.82 3.76
CA GLY A 28 -32.65 -0.72 3.93
C GLY A 28 -32.03 0.67 3.71
N VAL A 29 -30.90 0.77 3.02
CA VAL A 29 -30.16 2.03 2.84
C VAL A 29 -30.63 2.71 1.55
N SER A 30 -31.31 3.85 1.67
CA SER A 30 -31.79 4.64 0.51
C SER A 30 -30.65 5.43 -0.14
N GLN A 31 -30.73 5.66 -1.46
CA GLN A 31 -29.74 6.42 -2.23
C GLN A 31 -29.66 7.89 -1.78
N ALA A 32 -28.82 8.19 -0.80
CA ALA A 32 -28.27 9.52 -0.59
C ALA A 32 -27.05 9.44 0.34
N GLU A 33 -26.12 8.56 0.03
CA GLU A 33 -24.72 8.71 0.40
C GLU A 33 -23.98 7.78 -0.55
N THR A 34 -23.54 8.34 -1.68
CA THR A 34 -22.26 7.91 -2.22
C THR A 34 -21.38 7.78 -0.99
N LEU A 35 -20.93 6.57 -0.66
CA LEU A 35 -19.81 6.37 0.25
C LEU A 35 -18.58 6.99 -0.44
N ILE A 36 -18.60 8.32 -0.60
CA ILE A 36 -17.45 9.16 -0.34
C ILE A 36 -17.20 8.86 1.13
N VAL A 37 -16.52 7.73 1.38
CA VAL A 37 -15.69 7.62 2.57
C VAL A 37 -14.94 8.94 2.53
N PRO A 38 -15.16 9.88 3.46
CA PRO A 38 -14.35 11.07 3.49
C PRO A 38 -12.94 10.54 3.36
N ILE A 39 -12.24 10.96 2.31
CA ILE A 39 -10.81 10.75 2.21
C ILE A 39 -10.27 11.62 3.33
N TYR A 40 -10.46 11.20 4.58
CA TYR A 40 -9.66 11.64 5.68
C TYR A 40 -8.28 11.33 5.18
N LYS A 41 -7.56 12.39 4.80
CA LYS A 41 -6.15 12.31 4.52
C LYS A 41 -5.61 11.71 5.78
N ASP A 42 -5.30 10.41 5.74
CA ASP A 42 -4.59 9.78 6.82
C ASP A 42 -3.36 10.65 7.05
N THR A 43 -3.26 11.22 8.24
CA THR A 43 -2.18 12.09 8.68
C THR A 43 -1.21 11.34 9.58
N ASN A 44 -1.51 10.08 9.92
CA ASN A 44 -0.59 9.26 10.68
C ASN A 44 0.56 8.85 9.77
N GLU A 45 1.71 9.50 9.95
CA GLU A 45 2.91 9.24 9.15
C GLU A 45 3.43 7.80 9.27
N TYR A 46 3.00 7.04 10.30
CA TYR A 46 3.32 5.62 10.47
C TYR A 46 2.32 4.67 9.81
N SER A 47 1.19 5.17 9.31
CA SER A 47 0.21 4.34 8.64
C SER A 47 0.74 3.88 7.28
N PRO A 48 0.68 2.58 6.94
CA PRO A 48 0.98 2.12 5.58
C PRO A 48 0.16 2.87 4.52
N ARG A 49 -1.07 3.30 4.84
CA ARG A 49 -1.92 4.07 3.92
C ARG A 49 -1.38 5.47 3.66
N TYR A 50 -0.86 6.14 4.69
CA TYR A 50 -0.19 7.44 4.55
C TYR A 50 0.99 7.33 3.58
N ILE A 51 1.86 6.37 3.83
CA ILE A 51 3.08 6.14 3.05
C ILE A 51 2.73 5.85 1.59
N VAL A 52 1.76 4.95 1.35
CA VAL A 52 1.26 4.60 0.01
C VAL A 52 0.77 5.81 -0.74
N ARG A 53 -0.05 6.65 -0.09
CA ARG A 53 -0.58 7.88 -0.70
C ARG A 53 0.55 8.82 -1.10
N ARG A 54 1.49 9.12 -0.19
CA ARG A 54 2.62 10.03 -0.49
C ARG A 54 3.56 9.46 -1.56
N LEU A 55 3.79 8.15 -1.57
CA LEU A 55 4.55 7.48 -2.64
C LEU A 55 3.87 7.68 -3.99
N ALA A 56 2.55 7.44 -4.06
CA ALA A 56 1.79 7.57 -5.30
C ALA A 56 1.70 9.01 -5.81
N GLU A 57 1.74 10.00 -4.90
CA GLU A 57 1.83 11.43 -5.25
C GLU A 57 3.18 11.77 -5.93
N LYS A 58 4.26 11.05 -5.61
CA LYS A 58 5.55 11.23 -6.30
C LYS A 58 5.63 10.45 -7.61
N ASP A 59 5.32 9.16 -7.58
CA ASP A 59 5.22 8.30 -8.76
C ASP A 59 4.42 7.05 -8.40
N ALA A 60 3.39 6.76 -9.21
CA ALA A 60 2.49 5.63 -9.03
C ALA A 60 3.16 4.25 -9.17
N LYS A 61 4.41 4.17 -9.61
CA LYS A 61 5.17 2.91 -9.80
C LYS A 61 6.26 2.69 -8.75
N LEU A 62 6.34 3.52 -7.71
CA LEU A 62 7.32 3.34 -6.65
C LEU A 62 7.04 2.11 -5.80
N ARG A 63 8.13 1.49 -5.36
CA ARG A 63 8.14 0.49 -4.29
C ARG A 63 9.19 0.86 -3.27
N VAL A 64 8.84 0.76 -2.00
CA VAL A 64 9.75 0.98 -0.88
C VAL A 64 10.09 -0.34 -0.19
N PHE A 65 11.33 -0.44 0.26
CA PHE A 65 11.93 -1.57 0.95
C PHE A 65 12.46 -1.09 2.30
N PHE A 66 11.93 -1.62 3.38
CA PHE A 66 12.33 -1.30 4.75
C PHE A 66 13.17 -2.43 5.32
N HIS A 67 14.46 -2.18 5.51
CA HIS A 67 15.39 -3.11 6.12
C HIS A 67 15.56 -2.77 7.60
N PHE A 68 15.57 -3.79 8.45
CA PHE A 68 15.67 -3.64 9.89
C PHE A 68 17.00 -4.18 10.42
N LYS A 69 17.46 -3.62 11.55
CA LYS A 69 18.62 -4.11 12.30
C LYS A 69 18.25 -5.46 12.93
N ASP A 70 19.19 -6.39 12.88
CA ASP A 70 19.10 -7.70 13.53
C ASP A 70 17.90 -8.56 13.08
N MET A 71 17.36 -8.26 11.90
CA MET A 71 16.30 -9.03 11.24
C MET A 71 16.77 -9.42 9.84
N ASN A 72 16.46 -10.66 9.47
CA ASN A 72 16.69 -11.15 8.11
C ASN A 72 15.52 -10.77 7.21
N ASP A 73 14.31 -10.77 7.74
CA ASP A 73 13.13 -10.38 6.98
C ASP A 73 13.09 -8.85 6.78
N TYR A 74 12.62 -8.41 5.60
CA TYR A 74 12.38 -7.00 5.31
C TYR A 74 10.96 -6.80 4.76
N ILE A 75 10.46 -5.57 4.89
CA ILE A 75 9.10 -5.22 4.47
C ILE A 75 9.17 -4.47 3.15
N THR A 76 8.26 -4.82 2.24
CA THR A 76 8.05 -4.07 1.01
C THR A 76 6.65 -3.48 0.99
N LEU A 77 6.55 -2.24 0.52
CA LEU A 77 5.28 -1.55 0.34
C LEU A 77 5.25 -0.93 -1.05
N SER A 78 4.22 -1.28 -1.81
CA SER A 78 3.99 -0.74 -3.16
C SER A 78 2.87 0.31 -3.12
N THR A 79 2.88 1.23 -4.08
CA THR A 79 1.86 2.29 -4.27
C THR A 79 0.42 1.80 -4.44
N ASN A 80 0.21 0.52 -4.75
CA ASN A 80 -1.11 -0.11 -4.77
C ASN A 80 -1.58 -0.59 -3.39
N GLY A 81 -0.81 -0.34 -2.32
CA GLY A 81 -1.11 -0.76 -0.95
C GLY A 81 -0.67 -2.18 -0.61
N GLN A 82 -0.03 -2.91 -1.53
CA GLN A 82 0.49 -4.24 -1.22
C GLN A 82 1.69 -4.13 -0.26
N LEU A 83 1.47 -4.60 0.96
CA LEU A 83 2.47 -4.76 2.00
C LEU A 83 2.87 -6.24 2.06
N ASN A 84 4.14 -6.56 1.78
CA ASN A 84 4.64 -7.93 1.80
C ASN A 84 5.90 -8.04 2.66
N VAL A 85 6.14 -9.24 3.17
CA VAL A 85 7.40 -9.59 3.81
C VAL A 85 8.26 -10.37 2.83
N ARG A 86 9.57 -10.13 2.87
CA ARG A 86 10.58 -10.82 2.07
C ARG A 86 11.63 -11.41 2.98
N ASP A 87 12.11 -12.60 2.63
CA ASP A 87 13.28 -13.17 3.28
C ASP A 87 14.55 -12.51 2.72
N GLY A 88 15.44 -12.07 3.59
CA GLY A 88 16.69 -11.41 3.22
C GLY A 88 17.71 -12.31 2.53
N GLN A 89 17.60 -13.65 2.68
CA GLN A 89 18.56 -14.57 2.07
C GLN A 89 18.20 -14.97 0.64
N GLU A 90 16.91 -15.10 0.34
CA GLU A 90 16.44 -15.62 -0.95
C GLU A 90 15.62 -14.60 -1.76
N GLU A 91 15.39 -13.40 -1.21
CA GLU A 91 14.49 -12.36 -1.76
C GLU A 91 13.06 -12.86 -2.07
N LEU A 92 12.72 -14.05 -1.58
CA LEU A 92 11.44 -14.69 -1.79
C LEU A 92 10.35 -14.04 -0.94
N PHE A 93 9.13 -14.09 -1.47
CA PHE A 93 7.95 -13.72 -0.69
C PHE A 93 7.80 -14.65 0.50
N LYS A 94 7.53 -14.05 1.66
CA LYS A 94 7.28 -14.75 2.90
C LYS A 94 5.92 -14.35 3.44
N THR A 95 5.10 -15.33 3.81
CA THR A 95 3.80 -15.06 4.42
C THR A 95 4.00 -14.41 5.78
N TRP A 96 3.19 -13.39 6.10
CA TRP A 96 3.29 -12.64 7.35
C TRP A 96 3.33 -13.55 8.59
N GLY A 97 2.44 -14.55 8.65
CA GLY A 97 2.31 -15.47 9.79
C GLY A 97 3.51 -16.37 10.07
N ILE A 98 4.43 -16.53 9.12
CA ILE A 98 5.67 -17.31 9.29
C ILE A 98 6.91 -16.41 9.34
N SER A 99 6.74 -15.10 9.22
CA SER A 99 7.81 -14.12 9.27
C SER A 99 8.19 -13.74 10.70
N GLN A 100 9.31 -13.04 10.85
CA GLN A 100 9.71 -12.41 12.11
C GLN A 100 8.72 -11.32 12.57
N PHE A 101 7.82 -10.86 11.70
CA PHE A 101 6.80 -9.85 12.00
C PHE A 101 5.43 -10.42 12.37
N ARG A 102 5.30 -11.75 12.49
CA ARG A 102 4.00 -12.44 12.67
C ARG A 102 3.14 -11.91 13.84
N ASP A 103 3.79 -11.41 14.89
CA ASP A 103 3.15 -10.92 16.11
C ASP A 103 2.83 -9.42 16.04
N LEU A 104 3.13 -8.76 14.92
CA LEU A 104 2.91 -7.33 14.69
C LEU A 104 1.71 -7.13 13.76
N ASN A 105 0.91 -6.11 14.07
CA ASN A 105 -0.16 -5.67 13.18
C ASN A 105 0.45 -4.90 12.00
N PRO A 106 0.14 -5.27 10.75
CA PRO A 106 0.55 -4.51 9.56
C PRO A 106 0.31 -3.00 9.63
N GLN A 107 -0.73 -2.56 10.34
CA GLN A 107 -1.08 -1.14 10.46
C GLN A 107 -0.20 -0.35 11.43
N THR A 108 0.45 -1.01 12.39
CA THR A 108 1.28 -0.36 13.43
C THR A 108 2.77 -0.66 13.27
N ILE A 109 3.14 -1.52 12.31
CA ILE A 109 4.50 -2.05 12.21
C ILE A 109 5.58 -0.97 12.08
N PHE A 110 5.33 0.11 11.34
CA PHE A 110 6.33 1.16 11.18
C PHE A 110 6.53 1.96 12.47
N GLN A 111 5.47 2.17 13.24
CA GLN A 111 5.56 2.81 14.55
C GLN A 111 6.34 1.93 15.54
N GLU A 112 6.08 0.63 15.54
CA GLU A 112 6.73 -0.31 16.47
C GLU A 112 8.19 -0.60 16.12
N LEU A 113 8.54 -0.54 14.83
CA LEU A 113 9.87 -0.90 14.33
C LEU A 113 10.73 0.29 13.90
N GLU A 114 10.28 1.53 14.06
CA GLU A 114 11.00 2.73 13.61
C GLU A 114 12.48 2.72 14.02
N ASN A 115 12.75 2.49 15.31
CA ASN A 115 14.10 2.47 15.88
C ASN A 115 14.98 1.32 15.37
N LYS A 116 14.35 0.29 14.79
CA LYS A 116 15.03 -0.84 14.17
C LYS A 116 15.26 -0.63 12.69
N ILE A 117 14.68 0.39 12.05
CA ILE A 117 14.96 0.66 10.63
C ILE A 117 16.45 0.98 10.48
N ARG A 118 17.10 0.22 9.59
CA ARG A 118 18.51 0.38 9.22
C ARG A 118 18.66 1.15 7.91
N LYS A 119 17.79 0.84 6.95
CA LYS A 119 17.86 1.40 5.60
C LYS A 119 16.48 1.34 4.95
N ILE A 120 16.15 2.38 4.20
CA ILE A 120 14.97 2.43 3.36
C ILE A 120 15.42 2.65 1.93
N ASN A 121 15.06 1.76 1.00
CA ASN A 121 15.30 1.96 -0.43
C ASN A 121 13.96 2.22 -1.13
N VAL A 122 13.91 3.22 -1.99
CA VAL A 122 12.75 3.50 -2.85
C VAL A 122 13.19 3.35 -4.29
N ILE A 123 12.50 2.49 -5.04
CA ILE A 123 12.84 2.14 -6.42
C ILE A 123 11.64 2.43 -7.31
N SER A 124 11.88 3.17 -8.41
CA SER A 124 10.94 3.27 -9.53
C SER A 124 11.25 2.22 -10.58
N PHE A 125 10.23 1.47 -11.00
CA PHE A 125 10.35 0.51 -12.10
C PHE A 125 10.23 1.15 -13.50
N SER A 126 9.89 2.44 -13.61
CA SER A 126 9.84 3.16 -14.89
C SER A 126 11.11 3.94 -15.20
N ASP A 127 11.67 4.65 -14.22
CA ASP A 127 12.61 5.73 -14.50
C ASP A 127 13.99 5.56 -13.83
N TYR A 128 14.28 4.36 -13.29
CA TYR A 128 15.52 4.03 -12.58
C TYR A 128 15.87 4.97 -11.41
N MET A 129 14.91 5.76 -10.94
CA MET A 129 15.07 6.62 -9.77
C MET A 129 15.15 5.74 -8.52
N ASN A 130 16.31 5.77 -7.90
CA ASN A 130 16.62 5.03 -6.68
C ASN A 130 16.99 6.03 -5.59
N HIS A 131 16.15 6.10 -4.55
CA HIS A 131 16.44 6.87 -3.35
C HIS A 131 16.80 5.91 -2.21
N SER A 132 17.68 6.36 -1.32
CA SER A 132 18.07 5.61 -0.13
C SER A 132 18.08 6.54 1.07
N PHE A 133 17.53 6.07 2.19
CA PHE A 133 17.46 6.79 3.45
C PHE A 133 17.98 5.91 4.59
N ASN A 134 18.61 6.52 5.59
CA ASN A 134 19.17 5.79 6.73
C ASN A 134 18.25 5.81 7.96
N SER A 135 17.16 6.58 7.91
CA SER A 135 16.17 6.65 8.98
C SER A 135 14.76 6.84 8.43
N TYR A 136 13.77 6.53 9.27
CA TYR A 136 12.36 6.75 8.94
C TYR A 136 12.02 8.23 8.81
N SER A 137 12.58 9.08 9.68
CA SER A 137 12.34 10.54 9.66
C SER A 137 12.85 11.21 8.37
N GLU A 138 14.03 10.81 7.88
CA GLU A 138 14.53 11.27 6.57
C GLU A 138 13.58 10.88 5.43
N PHE A 139 13.13 9.63 5.44
CA PHE A 139 12.21 9.11 4.44
C PHE A 139 10.85 9.83 4.46
N ILE A 140 10.26 10.03 5.63
CA ILE A 140 8.99 10.74 5.79
C ILE A 140 9.13 12.21 5.38
N LYS A 141 10.23 12.87 5.76
CA LYS A 141 10.51 14.23 5.31
C LYS A 141 10.54 14.31 3.78
N TRP A 142 11.26 13.41 3.12
CA TRP A 142 11.30 13.34 1.66
C TRP A 142 9.90 13.09 1.05
N LEU A 143 9.11 12.20 1.64
CA LEU A 143 7.72 11.97 1.22
C LEU A 143 6.86 13.23 1.37
N SER A 144 7.09 14.03 2.40
CA SER A 144 6.36 15.27 2.70
C SER A 144 6.80 16.45 1.80
N GLU A 145 7.99 16.41 1.20
CA GLU A 145 8.51 17.42 0.26
C GLU A 145 7.93 17.28 -1.16
N GLY A 146 6.61 17.24 -1.31
CA GLY A 146 5.91 17.09 -2.60
C GLY A 146 4.63 17.88 -2.62
#